data_AF-A0A9P6ZQL4-F1
#
_entry.id   AF-A0A9P6ZQL4-F1
#
_cell.length_a   1.000
_cell.length_b   1.000
_cell.length_c   1.000
_cell.angle_alpha   90.00
_cell.angle_beta   90.00
_cell.angle_gamma   90.00
#
_symmetry.space_group_name_H-M   'P 1'
#
loop_
_entity.id
_entity.type
_entity.pdbx_description
1 polymer ?
#
loop_
_entity_poly.entity_id
_entity_poly.type
_entity_poly.pdbx_seq_one_letter_code
_entity_poly.pdbx_strand_id
1 'polypeptide(L)'
;MPLIARSISQLPFTMRSLNVTWPLFNIGDFSTSNLLLAHLTNLELAISQLKAVPHLLHLCPNLSSLTICVSVKQRLLAIESFTHTKLQSLRIAHDLGNAEHLAGLFDALSFPNLRLLEARNIEPSQVSFLFDALTPLRVHELAARAVQPWPHEQLTTCLVRSNWSLETLVFSAGVLTTDEQRAGYITYIPSLNVVVDSMCNHFV
;
A
#
# COMPACT_ATOMS: atom_id res chain seq x y z
N MET A 1 2.21 12.78 -20.64
CA MET A 1 2.51 11.80 -21.71
C MET A 1 1.15 11.32 -22.23
N PRO A 2 0.48 12.10 -23.10
CA PRO A 2 -0.95 11.90 -23.39
C PRO A 2 -1.28 10.60 -24.15
N LEU A 3 -0.28 9.96 -24.77
CA LEU A 3 -0.47 8.76 -25.58
C LEU A 3 -0.91 7.55 -24.76
N ILE A 4 -0.41 7.39 -23.53
CA ILE A 4 -0.69 6.19 -22.74
C ILE A 4 -2.10 6.24 -22.13
N ALA A 5 -2.52 7.40 -21.62
CA ALA A 5 -3.90 7.59 -21.14
C ALA A 5 -4.92 7.33 -22.26
N ARG A 6 -4.59 7.74 -23.50
CA ARG A 6 -5.40 7.45 -24.69
C ARG A 6 -5.39 5.96 -25.06
N SER A 7 -4.26 5.27 -24.92
CA SER A 7 -4.23 3.81 -25.15
C SER A 7 -5.05 3.06 -24.11
N ILE A 8 -5.01 3.48 -22.84
CA ILE A 8 -5.80 2.88 -21.75
C ILE A 8 -7.31 3.10 -21.96
N SER A 9 -7.72 4.27 -22.44
CA SER A 9 -9.14 4.53 -22.72
C SER A 9 -9.70 3.75 -23.92
N GLN A 10 -8.83 3.18 -24.75
CA GLN A 10 -9.22 2.28 -25.85
C GLN A 10 -9.29 0.81 -25.44
N LEU A 11 -8.88 0.47 -24.21
CA LEU A 11 -8.98 -0.90 -23.73
C LEU A 11 -10.46 -1.31 -23.55
N PRO A 12 -10.76 -2.61 -23.63
CA PRO A 12 -12.13 -3.10 -23.47
C PRO A 12 -12.71 -2.72 -22.10
N PHE A 13 -13.93 -2.19 -22.06
CA PHE A 13 -14.66 -1.85 -20.83
C PHE A 13 -14.97 -3.08 -19.95
N THR A 14 -14.79 -4.30 -20.47
CA THR A 14 -14.89 -5.55 -19.72
C THR A 14 -13.64 -5.85 -18.88
N MET A 15 -12.54 -5.12 -19.09
CA MET A 15 -11.30 -5.29 -18.36
C MET A 15 -11.51 -5.02 -16.86
N ARG A 16 -11.04 -5.95 -16.03
CA ARG A 16 -11.12 -5.87 -14.56
C ARG A 16 -9.76 -5.69 -13.90
N SER A 17 -8.69 -6.03 -14.60
CA SER A 17 -7.33 -5.93 -14.10
C SER A 17 -6.49 -5.15 -15.09
N LEU A 18 -5.77 -4.15 -14.60
CA LEU A 18 -4.80 -3.38 -15.37
C LEU A 18 -3.49 -3.33 -14.59
N ASN A 19 -2.40 -3.73 -15.24
CA ASN A 19 -1.06 -3.63 -14.69
C ASN A 19 -0.20 -2.79 -15.64
N VAL A 20 0.25 -1.64 -15.15
CA VAL A 20 1.22 -0.79 -15.87
C VAL A 20 2.26 -0.25 -14.90
N THR A 21 3.27 -1.07 -14.63
CA THR A 21 4.40 -0.72 -13.75
C THR A 21 5.33 0.34 -14.35
N TRP A 22 5.38 0.50 -15.68
CA TRP A 22 6.18 1.54 -16.35
C TRP A 22 5.53 1.96 -17.67
N PRO A 23 5.64 3.25 -18.07
CA PRO A 23 6.30 4.38 -17.39
C PRO A 23 5.45 5.03 -16.28
N LEU A 24 6.04 5.98 -15.52
CA LEU A 24 5.35 6.74 -14.47
C LEU A 24 4.13 7.51 -15.03
N PHE A 25 2.98 7.30 -14.42
CA PHE A 25 1.74 7.98 -14.77
C PHE A 25 1.62 9.34 -14.08
N ASN A 26 1.09 10.29 -14.84
CA ASN A 26 0.43 11.47 -14.28
C ASN A 26 -1.07 11.22 -14.34
N ILE A 27 -1.71 11.04 -13.19
CA ILE A 27 -3.14 10.71 -13.14
C ILE A 27 -3.98 11.90 -13.64
N GLY A 28 -3.45 13.13 -13.62
CA GLY A 28 -4.09 14.29 -14.26
C GLY A 28 -4.31 14.15 -15.76
N ASP A 29 -3.65 13.17 -16.42
CA ASP A 29 -3.89 12.84 -17.83
C ASP A 29 -5.17 11.98 -18.02
N PHE A 30 -5.78 11.43 -16.96
CA PHE A 30 -7.06 10.71 -17.04
C PHE A 30 -8.26 11.63 -16.84
N SER A 31 -9.20 11.60 -17.78
CA SER A 31 -10.48 12.28 -17.63
C SER A 31 -11.46 11.46 -16.78
N THR A 32 -12.35 12.13 -16.05
CA THR A 32 -13.46 11.51 -15.31
C THR A 32 -14.42 10.71 -16.18
N SER A 33 -14.36 10.90 -17.50
CA SER A 33 -15.14 10.16 -18.51
C SER A 33 -14.57 8.80 -18.89
N ASN A 34 -13.45 8.36 -18.29
CA ASN A 34 -12.83 7.08 -18.63
C ASN A 34 -13.58 5.91 -17.97
N LEU A 35 -14.67 5.47 -18.62
CA LEU A 35 -15.56 4.40 -18.15
C LEU A 35 -14.82 3.10 -17.80
N LEU A 36 -13.67 2.85 -18.42
CA LEU A 36 -12.84 1.68 -18.14
C LEU A 36 -12.39 1.62 -16.67
N LEU A 37 -11.92 2.73 -16.11
CA LEU A 37 -11.39 2.78 -14.74
C LEU A 37 -12.48 2.42 -13.72
N ALA A 38 -13.73 2.78 -14.01
CA ALA A 38 -14.87 2.46 -13.15
C ALA A 38 -15.16 0.96 -13.05
N HIS A 39 -14.71 0.16 -14.03
CA HIS A 39 -14.91 -1.29 -14.04
C HIS A 39 -13.74 -2.07 -13.43
N LEU A 40 -12.59 -1.43 -13.19
CA LEU A 40 -11.43 -2.09 -12.63
C LEU A 40 -11.68 -2.55 -11.19
N THR A 41 -11.23 -3.77 -10.90
CA THR A 41 -11.19 -4.35 -9.57
C THR A 41 -9.75 -4.50 -9.08
N ASN A 42 -8.79 -4.68 -10.00
CA ASN A 42 -7.38 -4.81 -9.69
C ASN A 42 -6.58 -3.79 -10.51
N LEU A 43 -5.75 -3.00 -9.85
CA LEU A 43 -4.96 -1.98 -10.51
C LEU A 43 -3.54 -1.98 -9.96
N GLU A 44 -2.57 -2.08 -10.85
CA GLU A 44 -1.16 -1.90 -10.56
C GLU A 44 -0.61 -0.80 -11.44
N LEU A 45 0.01 0.22 -10.84
CA LEU A 45 0.55 1.35 -11.57
C LEU A 45 1.70 2.03 -10.84
N ALA A 46 2.60 2.62 -11.62
CA ALA A 46 3.60 3.54 -11.10
C ALA A 46 3.14 4.99 -11.23
N ILE A 47 3.18 5.77 -10.15
CA ILE A 47 2.81 7.18 -10.14
C ILE A 47 3.95 8.08 -9.71
N SER A 48 3.95 9.27 -10.31
CA SER A 48 4.90 10.32 -10.01
C SER A 48 4.48 11.23 -8.85
N GLN A 49 3.19 11.22 -8.46
CA GLN A 49 2.63 12.16 -7.49
C GLN A 49 1.64 11.49 -6.54
N LEU A 50 1.98 11.49 -5.24
CA LEU A 50 1.16 10.86 -4.20
C LEU A 50 -0.20 11.55 -4.00
N LYS A 51 -0.27 12.86 -4.19
CA LYS A 51 -1.52 13.66 -4.14
C LYS A 51 -2.58 13.23 -5.17
N ALA A 52 -2.19 12.43 -6.15
CA ALA A 52 -3.08 11.99 -7.21
C ALA A 52 -3.80 10.67 -6.86
N VAL A 53 -3.37 9.96 -5.82
CA VAL A 53 -3.99 8.71 -5.36
C VAL A 53 -5.48 8.87 -5.02
N PRO A 54 -5.94 9.91 -4.30
CA PRO A 54 -7.38 10.08 -4.05
C PRO A 54 -8.18 10.25 -5.35
N HIS A 55 -7.64 11.00 -6.31
CA HIS A 55 -8.29 11.18 -7.61
C HIS A 55 -8.40 9.85 -8.36
N LEU A 56 -7.34 9.03 -8.35
CA LEU A 56 -7.37 7.69 -8.93
C LEU A 56 -8.43 6.80 -8.27
N LEU A 57 -8.50 6.81 -6.94
CA LEU A 57 -9.48 6.06 -6.17
C LEU A 57 -10.91 6.51 -6.49
N HIS A 58 -11.12 7.80 -6.75
CA HIS A 58 -12.41 8.33 -7.22
C HIS A 58 -12.78 7.79 -8.61
N LEU A 59 -11.80 7.63 -9.50
CA LEU A 59 -12.03 7.07 -10.86
C LEU A 59 -12.28 5.56 -10.85
N CYS A 60 -11.89 4.84 -9.79
CA CYS A 60 -11.96 3.38 -9.70
C CYS A 60 -12.88 2.90 -8.55
N PRO A 61 -14.16 3.28 -8.48
CA PRO A 61 -15.03 2.97 -7.34
C PRO A 61 -15.23 1.47 -7.04
N ASN A 62 -14.93 0.58 -7.98
CA ASN A 62 -15.05 -0.87 -7.84
C ASN A 62 -13.74 -1.58 -7.46
N LEU A 63 -12.69 -0.81 -7.14
CA LEU A 63 -11.37 -1.35 -6.89
C LEU A 63 -11.32 -2.17 -5.59
N SER A 64 -10.94 -3.44 -5.70
CA SER A 64 -10.69 -4.34 -4.58
C SER A 64 -9.21 -4.49 -4.25
N SER A 65 -8.32 -4.35 -5.24
CA SER A 65 -6.88 -4.43 -5.05
C SER A 65 -6.16 -3.30 -5.78
N LEU A 66 -5.25 -2.63 -5.09
CA LEU A 66 -4.42 -1.56 -5.62
C LEU A 66 -2.96 -1.80 -5.27
N THR A 67 -2.09 -1.83 -6.28
CA THR A 67 -0.63 -1.78 -6.14
C THR A 67 -0.12 -0.47 -6.70
N ILE A 68 0.58 0.30 -5.88
CA ILE A 68 1.14 1.60 -6.27
C ILE A 68 2.65 1.56 -6.13
N CYS A 69 3.34 1.84 -7.23
CA CYS A 69 4.77 2.12 -7.23
C CYS A 69 4.97 3.64 -7.21
N VAL A 70 5.42 4.22 -6.09
CA VAL A 70 5.56 5.68 -5.94
C VAL A 70 7.03 6.09 -5.99
N SER A 71 7.36 7.01 -6.90
CA SER A 71 8.62 7.77 -6.87
C SER A 71 8.35 9.17 -6.31
N VAL A 72 8.63 9.38 -5.03
CA VAL A 72 8.29 10.64 -4.36
C VAL A 72 9.41 11.65 -4.49
N LYS A 73 9.24 12.61 -5.39
CA LYS A 73 10.10 13.79 -5.51
C LYS A 73 9.50 15.05 -4.89
N GLN A 74 8.25 15.01 -4.43
CA GLN A 74 7.47 16.21 -4.05
C GLN A 74 6.88 16.08 -2.66
N ARG A 75 6.88 17.19 -1.91
CA ARG A 75 6.15 17.33 -0.65
C ARG A 75 4.65 17.28 -0.90
N LEU A 76 3.93 16.53 -0.07
CA LEU A 76 2.48 16.59 -0.05
C LEU A 76 2.02 17.93 0.52
N LEU A 77 1.18 18.62 -0.25
CA LEU A 77 0.36 19.72 0.23
C LEU A 77 -1.06 19.17 0.36
N ALA A 78 -1.75 19.57 1.44
CA ALA A 78 -3.12 19.20 1.84
C ALA A 78 -3.87 18.30 0.85
N ILE A 79 -4.05 17.03 1.23
CA ILE A 79 -4.81 16.06 0.44
C ILE A 79 -6.28 16.13 0.86
N GLU A 80 -7.19 16.09 -0.12
CA GLU A 80 -8.62 15.96 0.14
C GLU A 80 -8.94 14.60 0.76
N SER A 81 -9.75 14.59 1.82
CA SER A 81 -10.15 13.35 2.47
C SER A 81 -11.01 12.49 1.54
N PHE A 82 -10.71 11.20 1.42
CA PHE A 82 -11.46 10.29 0.56
C PHE A 82 -11.65 8.90 1.18
N THR A 83 -12.86 8.35 1.05
CA THR A 83 -13.20 7.02 1.56
C THR A 83 -13.40 6.06 0.39
N HIS A 84 -12.60 4.99 0.34
CA HIS A 84 -12.79 3.92 -0.65
C HIS A 84 -13.37 2.66 0.01
N THR A 85 -14.66 2.41 -0.21
CA THR A 85 -15.40 1.38 0.53
C THR A 85 -15.19 -0.04 0.03
N LYS A 86 -14.67 -0.27 -1.18
CA LYS A 86 -14.48 -1.63 -1.73
C LYS A 86 -13.05 -2.14 -1.67
N LEU A 87 -12.09 -1.29 -1.29
CA LEU A 87 -10.68 -1.66 -1.34
C LEU A 87 -10.39 -2.65 -0.21
N GLN A 88 -9.86 -3.81 -0.57
CA GLN A 88 -9.53 -4.90 0.36
C GLN A 88 -8.02 -5.12 0.43
N SER A 89 -7.29 -4.82 -0.63
CA SER A 89 -5.84 -4.97 -0.70
C SER A 89 -5.20 -3.67 -1.19
N LEU A 90 -4.22 -3.18 -0.44
CA LEU A 90 -3.38 -2.06 -0.82
C LEU A 90 -1.91 -2.50 -0.71
N ARG A 91 -1.17 -2.37 -1.80
CA ARG A 91 0.27 -2.63 -1.83
C ARG A 91 0.98 -1.37 -2.26
N ILE A 92 1.98 -0.96 -1.50
CA ILE A 92 2.78 0.23 -1.77
C ILE A 92 4.23 -0.21 -1.92
N ALA A 93 4.75 -0.10 -3.14
CA ALA A 93 6.17 -0.18 -3.42
C ALA A 93 6.70 1.24 -3.57
N HIS A 94 7.73 1.60 -2.82
CA HIS A 94 8.14 3.00 -2.74
C HIS A 94 9.66 3.11 -2.84
N ASP A 95 10.12 4.15 -3.54
CA ASP A 95 11.52 4.63 -3.54
C ASP A 95 11.65 5.68 -2.42
N LEU A 96 11.94 5.23 -1.20
CA LEU A 96 11.63 5.90 0.07
C LEU A 96 12.58 7.05 0.42
N GLY A 97 12.36 8.20 -0.21
CA GLY A 97 12.97 9.46 0.20
C GLY A 97 12.36 10.12 1.44
N ASN A 98 11.07 9.88 1.79
CA ASN A 98 10.41 10.50 2.95
C ASN A 98 9.08 9.82 3.36
N ALA A 99 9.07 9.08 4.48
CA ALA A 99 7.89 8.41 5.04
C ALA A 99 6.78 9.35 5.52
N GLU A 100 7.12 10.60 5.85
CA GLU A 100 6.15 11.63 6.28
C GLU A 100 5.04 11.84 5.24
N HIS A 101 5.34 11.61 3.97
CA HIS A 101 4.34 11.74 2.91
C HIS A 101 3.33 10.58 2.90
N LEU A 102 3.70 9.38 3.36
CA LEU A 102 2.72 8.30 3.51
C LEU A 102 1.76 8.57 4.66
N ALA A 103 2.22 9.19 5.75
CA ALA A 103 1.36 9.62 6.86
C ALA A 103 0.24 10.55 6.39
N GLY A 104 0.58 11.65 5.70
CA GLY A 104 -0.42 12.58 5.17
C GLY A 104 -1.39 11.93 4.17
N LEU A 105 -0.96 10.89 3.45
CA LEU A 105 -1.85 10.11 2.58
C LEU A 105 -2.86 9.29 3.40
N PHE A 106 -2.40 8.54 4.39
CA PHE A 106 -3.27 7.69 5.19
C PHE A 106 -4.17 8.46 6.15
N ASP A 107 -3.77 9.66 6.58
CA ASP A 107 -4.65 10.58 7.32
C ASP A 107 -5.82 11.06 6.45
N ALA A 108 -5.59 11.25 5.15
CA ALA A 108 -6.63 11.67 4.21
C ALA A 108 -7.49 10.50 3.70
N LEU A 109 -7.01 9.25 3.76
CA LEU A 109 -7.69 8.12 3.15
C LEU A 109 -8.34 7.19 4.18
N SER A 110 -9.60 6.85 3.94
CA SER A 110 -10.32 5.85 4.75
C SER A 110 -10.62 4.60 3.94
N PHE A 111 -10.23 3.44 4.48
CA PHE A 111 -10.42 2.13 3.83
C PHE A 111 -11.12 1.15 4.78
N PRO A 112 -12.46 1.26 4.96
CA PRO A 112 -13.19 0.49 5.97
C PRO A 112 -13.15 -1.03 5.75
N ASN A 113 -12.91 -1.49 4.52
CA ASN A 113 -12.86 -2.90 4.16
C ASN A 113 -11.44 -3.40 3.85
N LEU A 114 -10.41 -2.60 4.17
CA LEU A 114 -9.02 -3.01 3.96
C LEU A 114 -8.71 -4.23 4.82
N ARG A 115 -8.15 -5.26 4.20
CA ARG A 115 -7.72 -6.50 4.87
C ARG A 115 -6.23 -6.64 4.78
N LEU A 116 -5.69 -6.52 3.58
CA LEU A 116 -4.26 -6.65 3.29
C LEU A 116 -3.65 -5.28 3.04
N LEU A 117 -2.59 -4.98 3.79
CA LEU A 117 -1.69 -3.91 3.50
C LEU A 117 -0.26 -4.46 3.35
N GLU A 118 0.34 -4.22 2.19
CA GLU A 118 1.73 -4.57 1.93
C GLU A 118 2.56 -3.31 1.70
N ALA A 119 3.68 -3.19 2.40
CA ALA A 119 4.64 -2.12 2.18
C ALA A 119 6.02 -2.70 1.85
N ARG A 120 6.57 -2.31 0.69
CA ARG A 120 7.83 -2.82 0.14
C ARG A 120 8.93 -1.76 0.16
N ASN A 121 10.17 -2.26 0.30
CA ASN A 121 11.43 -1.51 0.29
C ASN A 121 11.54 -0.48 1.40
N ILE A 122 10.97 -0.76 2.58
CA ILE A 122 10.99 0.18 3.70
C ILE A 122 12.37 0.24 4.34
N GLU A 123 12.96 1.45 4.36
CA GLU A 123 14.17 1.74 5.11
C GLU A 123 13.90 1.67 6.62
N PRO A 124 14.81 1.11 7.45
CA PRO A 124 14.57 0.93 8.89
C PRO A 124 14.18 2.22 9.62
N SER A 125 14.76 3.36 9.22
CA SER A 125 14.48 4.69 9.80
C SER A 125 13.06 5.20 9.54
N GLN A 126 12.34 4.60 8.60
CA GLN A 126 11.03 5.03 8.15
C GLN A 126 9.88 4.18 8.68
N VAL A 127 10.21 3.06 9.33
CA VAL A 127 9.21 2.08 9.75
C VAL A 127 8.32 2.60 10.89
N SER A 128 8.86 3.37 11.84
CA SER A 128 8.03 4.00 12.89
C SER A 128 6.98 4.94 12.29
N PHE A 129 7.39 5.79 11.34
CA PHE A 129 6.48 6.70 10.63
C PHE A 129 5.43 5.95 9.83
N LEU A 130 5.82 4.87 9.16
CA LEU A 130 4.87 4.01 8.49
C LEU A 130 3.85 3.47 9.50
N PHE A 131 4.30 2.83 10.58
CA PHE A 131 3.37 2.27 11.57
C PHE A 131 2.45 3.31 12.22
N ASP A 132 2.96 4.50 12.55
CA ASP A 132 2.12 5.60 13.02
C ASP A 132 1.08 5.99 11.95
N ALA A 133 1.47 6.09 10.69
CA ALA A 133 0.57 6.35 9.56
C ALA A 133 -0.47 5.24 9.33
N LEU A 134 -0.16 4.00 9.70
CA LEU A 134 -1.07 2.86 9.58
C LEU A 134 -2.00 2.70 10.78
N THR A 135 -1.72 3.37 11.90
CA THR A 135 -2.51 3.31 13.12
C THR A 135 -4.02 3.53 12.90
N PRO A 136 -4.49 4.50 12.07
CA PRO A 136 -5.93 4.69 11.82
C PRO A 136 -6.59 3.58 10.98
N LEU A 137 -5.81 2.71 10.32
CA LEU A 137 -6.33 1.68 9.44
C LEU A 137 -6.65 0.39 10.20
N ARG A 138 -7.81 -0.20 9.89
CA ARG A 138 -8.19 -1.53 10.40
C ARG A 138 -7.62 -2.60 9.48
N VAL A 139 -6.35 -2.95 9.68
CA VAL A 139 -5.65 -3.95 8.86
C VAL A 139 -5.71 -5.31 9.55
N HIS A 140 -6.02 -6.36 8.78
CA HIS A 140 -6.07 -7.75 9.27
C HIS A 140 -4.80 -8.52 8.90
N GLU A 141 -4.18 -8.17 7.78
CA GLU A 141 -2.94 -8.74 7.30
C GLU A 141 -1.96 -7.62 6.93
N LEU A 142 -0.80 -7.63 7.60
CA LEU A 142 0.30 -6.73 7.31
C LEU A 142 1.44 -7.54 6.72
N ALA A 143 1.80 -7.24 5.49
CA ALA A 143 2.95 -7.82 4.83
C ALA A 143 4.04 -6.76 4.71
N ALA A 144 5.25 -7.12 5.12
CA ALA A 144 6.38 -6.22 5.04
C ALA A 144 7.57 -6.86 4.35
N ARG A 145 8.13 -6.10 3.41
CA ARG A 145 9.33 -6.45 2.66
C ARG A 145 10.33 -5.32 2.84
N ALA A 146 11.30 -5.49 3.72
CA ALA A 146 12.34 -4.50 3.98
C ALA A 146 13.73 -4.97 3.54
N VAL A 147 14.61 -3.99 3.41
CA VAL A 147 16.06 -4.19 3.45
C VAL A 147 16.48 -4.30 4.92
N GLN A 148 17.35 -5.25 5.26
CA GLN A 148 17.77 -5.49 6.64
C GLN A 148 18.56 -4.32 7.25
N PRO A 149 18.51 -4.13 8.59
CA PRO A 149 17.80 -4.92 9.59
C PRO A 149 16.32 -4.52 9.79
N TRP A 150 15.46 -5.50 10.08
CA TRP A 150 14.04 -5.24 10.36
C TRP A 150 13.85 -4.61 11.75
N PRO A 151 13.07 -3.53 11.90
CA PRO A 151 12.95 -2.79 13.16
C PRO A 151 11.91 -3.41 14.09
N HIS A 152 12.33 -4.48 14.78
CA HIS A 152 11.47 -5.28 15.66
C HIS A 152 10.88 -4.48 16.82
N GLU A 153 11.66 -3.60 17.46
CA GLU A 153 11.23 -2.81 18.63
C GLU A 153 10.13 -1.81 18.27
N GLN A 154 10.25 -1.17 17.11
CA GLN A 154 9.28 -0.22 16.60
C GLN A 154 7.96 -0.93 16.30
N LEU A 155 8.01 -2.08 15.62
CA LEU A 155 6.82 -2.91 15.37
C LEU A 155 6.16 -3.32 16.70
N THR A 156 6.93 -3.79 17.68
CA THR A 156 6.40 -4.15 19.01
C THR A 156 5.72 -2.97 19.69
N THR A 157 6.35 -1.80 19.69
CA THR A 157 5.80 -0.57 20.27
C THR A 157 4.48 -0.20 19.60
N CYS A 158 4.40 -0.36 18.28
CA CYS A 158 3.18 -0.10 17.53
C CYS A 158 2.09 -1.13 17.83
N LEU A 159 2.41 -2.42 17.91
CA LEU A 159 1.44 -3.47 18.30
C LEU A 159 0.87 -3.21 19.71
N VAL A 160 1.69 -2.74 20.66
CA VAL A 160 1.24 -2.36 22.01
C VAL A 160 0.34 -1.13 22.00
N ARG A 161 0.69 -0.11 21.22
CA ARG A 161 -0.04 1.17 21.15
C ARG A 161 -1.33 1.07 20.34
N SER A 162 -1.35 0.19 19.35
CA SER A 162 -2.44 0.08 18.39
C SER A 162 -3.48 -0.94 18.86
N ASN A 163 -4.76 -0.63 18.66
CA ASN A 163 -5.84 -1.60 18.86
C ASN A 163 -6.09 -2.41 17.57
N TRP A 164 -5.01 -2.87 16.94
CA TRP A 164 -5.09 -3.55 15.66
C TRP A 164 -5.73 -4.92 15.79
N SER A 165 -6.67 -5.21 14.90
CA SER A 165 -7.26 -6.55 14.70
C SER A 165 -6.38 -7.39 13.76
N LEU A 166 -5.05 -7.28 13.93
CA LEU A 166 -4.09 -7.94 13.05
C LEU A 166 -4.13 -9.45 13.30
N GLU A 167 -4.50 -10.20 12.28
CA GLU A 167 -4.59 -11.66 12.30
C GLU A 167 -3.31 -12.29 11.75
N THR A 168 -2.69 -11.66 10.76
CA THR A 168 -1.49 -12.20 10.11
C THR A 168 -0.42 -11.13 9.91
N LEU A 169 0.81 -11.47 10.27
CA LEU A 169 2.01 -10.69 9.99
C LEU A 169 2.92 -11.50 9.07
N VAL A 170 3.14 -11.01 7.86
CA VAL A 170 3.96 -11.70 6.85
C VAL A 170 5.30 -11.00 6.69
N PHE A 171 6.38 -11.72 6.98
CA PHE A 171 7.75 -11.32 6.69
C PHE A 171 8.18 -11.93 5.36
N SER A 172 8.46 -11.07 4.37
CA SER A 172 8.94 -11.53 3.06
C SER A 172 10.39 -12.01 3.12
N ALA A 173 10.79 -12.81 2.13
CA ALA A 173 12.16 -13.28 1.98
C ALA A 173 13.18 -12.13 2.07
N GLY A 174 14.15 -12.27 2.96
CA GLY A 174 15.15 -11.24 3.27
C GLY A 174 14.95 -10.57 4.63
N VAL A 175 13.81 -10.72 5.30
CA VAL A 175 13.65 -10.29 6.70
C VAL A 175 14.10 -11.40 7.64
N LEU A 176 15.18 -11.20 8.40
CA LEU A 176 15.61 -12.12 9.46
C LEU A 176 14.75 -11.90 10.70
N THR A 177 14.08 -12.97 11.16
CA THR A 177 13.36 -12.96 12.43
C THR A 177 13.75 -14.18 13.26
N THR A 178 14.01 -13.98 14.55
CA THR A 178 14.27 -15.10 15.49
C THR A 178 12.96 -15.67 16.04
N ASP A 179 13.01 -16.86 16.63
CA ASP A 179 11.85 -17.44 17.31
C ASP A 179 11.43 -16.57 18.51
N GLU A 180 12.38 -15.97 19.24
CA GLU A 180 12.06 -15.09 20.37
C GLU A 180 11.33 -13.83 19.93
N GLN A 181 11.73 -13.22 18.82
CA GLN A 181 11.06 -12.04 18.26
C GLN A 181 9.63 -12.37 17.83
N ARG A 182 9.44 -13.52 17.18
CA ARG A 182 8.11 -14.01 16.77
C ARG A 182 7.22 -14.29 17.99
N ALA A 183 7.75 -14.94 19.02
CA ALA A 183 7.04 -15.14 20.29
C ALA A 183 6.69 -13.82 20.98
N GLY A 184 7.57 -12.81 20.87
CA GLY A 184 7.31 -11.45 21.34
C GLY A 184 6.06 -10.86 20.72
N TYR A 185 5.87 -10.97 19.40
CA TYR A 185 4.66 -10.46 18.73
C TYR A 185 3.38 -11.18 19.17
N ILE A 186 3.44 -12.51 19.27
CA ILE A 186 2.31 -13.33 19.70
C ILE A 186 1.90 -13.01 21.15
N THR A 187 2.85 -12.58 21.99
CA THR A 187 2.53 -12.17 23.37
C THR A 187 1.58 -10.96 23.41
N TYR A 188 1.68 -10.04 22.44
CA TYR A 188 0.80 -8.87 22.35
C TYR A 188 -0.53 -9.17 21.68
N ILE A 189 -0.53 -10.04 20.67
CA ILE A 189 -1.73 -10.48 19.97
C ILE A 189 -1.70 -12.02 19.92
N PRO A 190 -2.33 -12.71 20.89
CA PRO A 190 -2.26 -14.17 20.98
C PRO A 190 -2.82 -14.93 19.77
N SER A 191 -3.70 -14.30 19.00
CA SER A 191 -4.26 -14.85 17.75
C SER A 191 -3.40 -14.57 16.52
N LEU A 192 -2.29 -13.84 16.65
CA LEU A 192 -1.48 -13.42 15.52
C LEU A 192 -0.72 -14.61 14.91
N ASN A 193 -0.95 -14.81 13.63
CA ASN A 193 -0.17 -15.74 12.83
C ASN A 193 1.05 -15.01 12.23
N VAL A 194 2.25 -15.43 12.60
CA VAL A 194 3.50 -14.85 12.06
C VAL A 194 4.07 -15.78 11.00
N VAL A 195 4.00 -15.35 9.74
CA VAL A 195 4.42 -16.13 8.57
C VAL A 195 5.73 -15.58 8.05
N VAL A 196 6.71 -16.46 7.84
CA VAL A 196 7.94 -16.12 7.11
C VAL A 196 7.82 -16.73 5.72
N ASP A 197 7.59 -15.88 4.72
CA ASP A 197 7.49 -16.32 3.32
C ASP A 197 8.89 -16.52 2.74
N SER A 198 9.29 -17.79 2.64
CA SER A 198 10.58 -18.21 2.11
C SER A 198 10.65 -18.24 0.58
N MET A 199 9.53 -17.97 -0.12
CA MET A 199 9.47 -18.05 -1.57
C MET A 199 9.27 -16.67 -2.21
N CYS A 200 10.37 -16.02 -2.57
CA CYS A 200 10.38 -15.02 -3.63
C CYS A 200 10.13 -15.70 -4.99
N ASN A 201 8.89 -16.11 -5.26
CA ASN A 201 8.42 -16.35 -6.63
C ASN A 201 7.28 -15.36 -6.89
N HIS A 202 7.62 -14.22 -7.52
CA HIS A 202 7.02 -13.75 -8.78
C HIS A 202 7.40 -12.27 -9.09
N PHE A 203 8.05 -12.08 -10.26
CA PHE A 203 8.30 -10.86 -11.08
C PHE A 203 9.42 -9.91 -10.59
N VAL A 204 10.52 -9.58 -11.31
CA VAL A 204 10.81 -9.29 -12.75
C VAL A 204 9.81 -8.35 -13.40
#